data_AF-A0A7V5D9T8-F1
#
_entry.id   AF-A0A7V5D9T8-F1
#
_cell.length_a   1.000
_cell.length_b   1.000
_cell.length_c   1.000
_cell.angle_alpha   90.00
_cell.angle_beta   90.00
_cell.angle_gamma   90.00
#
_symmetry.space_group_name_H-M   'P 1'
#
loop_
_entity.id
_entity.type
_entity.pdbx_description
1 polymer ?
#
loop_
_entity_poly.entity_id
_entity_poly.type
_entity_poly.pdbx_seq_one_letter_code
_entity_poly.pdbx_strand_id
1 'polypeptide(L)'
;MERFRCIFMGTPDISVPFLERLREIEDVVLVVTREDKPKGRGHEVEPPPVKVCAQKLGIEVWQPSSLKSDEAVNFLKKFEPDIILVVAYGKILPSSILEIPKVAPLNIHFSLLPKYRGAAPV
;
A
#
# COMPACT_ATOMS: atom_id res chain seq x y z
N MET A 1 -24.68 -2.83 -1.74
CA MET A 1 -23.96 -1.57 -1.46
C MET A 1 -22.88 -1.43 -2.52
N GLU A 2 -22.59 -0.22 -2.97
CA GLU A 2 -21.46 0.02 -3.86
C GLU A 2 -20.15 -0.32 -3.14
N ARG A 3 -19.18 -0.87 -3.88
CA ARG A 3 -17.84 -1.16 -3.37
C ARG A 3 -16.99 0.10 -3.46
N PHE A 4 -16.17 0.36 -2.46
CA PHE A 4 -15.19 1.43 -2.48
C PHE A 4 -14.04 1.10 -3.43
N ARG A 5 -13.59 2.12 -4.16
CA ARG A 5 -12.36 2.09 -4.95
C ARG A 5 -11.18 2.30 -4.02
N CYS A 6 -10.33 1.30 -3.92
CA CYS A 6 -9.28 1.23 -2.93
C CYS A 6 -7.89 1.21 -3.57
N ILE A 7 -6.99 2.03 -3.06
CA ILE A 7 -5.55 1.87 -3.28
C ILE A 7 -4.97 1.19 -2.05
N PHE A 8 -4.28 0.07 -2.25
CA PHE A 8 -3.60 -0.64 -1.17
C PHE A 8 -2.11 -0.30 -1.17
N MET A 9 -1.58 0.15 -0.03
CA MET A 9 -0.16 0.45 0.13
C MET A 9 0.48 -0.48 1.15
N GLY A 10 1.33 -1.42 0.72
CA GLY A 10 1.99 -2.36 1.60
C GLY A 10 3.21 -3.03 0.99
N THR A 11 4.05 -3.67 1.81
CA THR A 11 5.32 -4.26 1.35
C THR A 11 5.57 -5.66 1.88
N PRO A 12 5.66 -5.89 3.20
CA PRO A 12 6.06 -7.18 3.74
C PRO A 12 4.95 -8.23 3.61
N ASP A 13 5.33 -9.48 3.86
CA ASP A 13 4.47 -10.66 3.94
C ASP A 13 3.26 -10.48 4.86
N ILE A 14 3.43 -9.85 6.03
CA ILE A 14 2.32 -9.58 6.96
C ILE A 14 1.21 -8.70 6.34
N SER A 15 1.50 -7.98 5.26
CA SER A 15 0.50 -7.16 4.54
C SER A 15 -0.32 -7.96 3.53
N VAL A 16 0.16 -9.14 3.10
CA VAL A 16 -0.48 -9.94 2.03
C VAL A 16 -1.90 -10.39 2.39
N PRO A 17 -2.17 -10.94 3.58
CA PRO A 17 -3.54 -11.38 3.93
C PRO A 17 -4.56 -10.22 3.92
N PHE A 18 -4.10 -8.99 4.20
CA PHE A 18 -4.96 -7.81 4.15
C PHE A 18 -5.31 -7.42 2.71
N LEU A 19 -4.36 -7.52 1.77
CA LEU A 19 -4.62 -7.29 0.36
C LEU A 19 -5.60 -8.33 -0.20
N GLU A 20 -5.35 -9.61 0.07
CA GLU A 20 -6.23 -10.71 -0.37
C GLU A 20 -7.64 -10.49 0.15
N ARG A 21 -7.79 -10.20 1.45
CA ARG A 21 -9.10 -9.95 2.05
C ARG A 21 -9.77 -8.71 1.48
N LEU A 22 -9.04 -7.60 1.34
CA LEU A 22 -9.59 -6.35 0.80
C LEU A 22 -10.12 -6.55 -0.64
N ARG A 23 -9.40 -7.31 -1.47
CA ARG A 23 -9.80 -7.60 -2.85
C ARG A 23 -11.12 -8.36 -2.97
N GLU A 24 -11.48 -9.16 -1.96
CA GLU A 24 -12.76 -9.86 -1.92
C GLU A 24 -13.94 -8.93 -1.64
N ILE A 25 -13.73 -7.95 -0.73
CA ILE A 25 -14.79 -7.08 -0.21
C ILE A 25 -14.93 -5.76 -0.97
N GLU A 26 -13.84 -5.23 -1.53
CA GLU A 26 -13.80 -3.92 -2.19
C GLU A 26 -13.15 -3.99 -3.58
N ASP A 27 -13.19 -2.88 -4.32
CA ASP A 27 -12.55 -2.74 -5.63
C ASP A 27 -11.11 -2.22 -5.46
N VAL A 28 -10.13 -3.12 -5.41
CA VAL A 28 -8.71 -2.74 -5.30
C VAL A 28 -8.17 -2.41 -6.69
N VAL A 29 -8.03 -1.11 -6.97
CA VAL A 29 -7.69 -0.60 -8.30
C VAL A 29 -6.19 -0.42 -8.53
N LEU A 30 -5.41 -0.31 -7.44
CA LEU A 30 -3.96 -0.16 -7.50
C LEU A 30 -3.31 -0.68 -6.22
N VAL A 31 -2.18 -1.35 -6.37
CA VAL A 31 -1.27 -1.70 -5.28
C VAL A 31 0.00 -0.85 -5.38
N VAL A 32 0.34 -0.15 -4.30
CA VAL A 32 1.60 0.59 -4.18
C VAL A 32 2.51 -0.16 -3.21
N THR A 33 3.71 -0.48 -3.66
CA THR A 33 4.70 -1.19 -2.84
C THR A 33 6.10 -0.61 -3.03
N ARG A 34 7.05 -1.02 -2.19
CA ARG A 34 8.45 -0.57 -2.36
C ARG A 34 9.05 -1.20 -3.60
N GLU A 35 10.11 -0.58 -4.12
CA GLU A 35 10.92 -1.15 -5.20
C GLU A 35 11.48 -2.52 -4.79
N ASP A 36 11.74 -3.36 -5.78
CA ASP A 36 12.42 -4.63 -5.58
C ASP A 36 13.81 -4.37 -4.97
N LYS A 37 14.20 -5.17 -3.99
CA LYS A 37 15.47 -4.97 -3.27
C LYS A 37 16.28 -6.26 -3.24
N PRO A 38 17.62 -6.15 -3.26
CA PRO A 38 18.48 -7.29 -2.98
C PRO A 38 18.17 -7.82 -1.58
N LYS A 39 18.01 -9.14 -1.44
CA LYS A 39 17.76 -9.79 -0.15
C LYS A 39 18.72 -10.97 0.04
N GLY A 40 19.12 -11.21 1.28
CA GLY A 40 20.01 -12.33 1.63
C GLY A 40 21.47 -12.14 1.22
N ARG A 41 22.27 -13.20 1.41
CA ARG A 41 23.67 -13.26 0.96
C ARG A 41 23.67 -13.75 -0.50
N GLY A 42 24.09 -12.91 -1.44
CA GLY A 42 24.09 -13.22 -2.89
C GLY A 42 23.46 -12.14 -3.77
N HIS A 43 22.80 -11.13 -3.17
CA HIS A 43 22.20 -9.98 -3.89
C HIS A 43 21.14 -10.34 -4.95
N GLU A 44 20.50 -11.50 -4.85
CA GLU A 44 19.33 -11.79 -5.69
C GLU A 44 18.21 -10.77 -5.38
N VAL A 45 17.67 -10.20 -6.45
CA VAL A 45 16.61 -9.18 -6.37
C VAL A 45 15.29 -9.92 -6.18
N GLU A 46 14.71 -9.81 -4.97
CA GLU A 46 13.42 -10.40 -4.67
C GLU A 46 12.33 -9.30 -4.73
N PRO A 47 11.23 -9.53 -5.46
CA PRO A 47 10.09 -8.61 -5.44
C PRO A 47 9.43 -8.62 -4.05
N PRO A 48 8.81 -7.52 -3.59
CA PRO A 48 8.07 -7.52 -2.34
C PRO A 48 6.94 -8.57 -2.35
N PRO A 49 6.65 -9.24 -1.22
CA PRO A 49 5.53 -10.18 -1.12
C PRO A 49 4.19 -9.61 -1.61
N VAL A 50 3.91 -8.34 -1.30
CA VAL A 50 2.71 -7.64 -1.78
C VAL A 50 2.68 -7.48 -3.30
N LYS A 51 3.81 -7.22 -3.96
CA LYS A 51 3.90 -7.18 -5.43
C LYS A 51 3.52 -8.52 -6.03
N VAL A 52 4.09 -9.61 -5.52
CA VAL A 52 3.83 -10.96 -6.00
C VAL A 52 2.35 -11.32 -5.85
N CYS A 53 1.75 -10.98 -4.70
CA CYS A 53 0.32 -11.18 -4.47
C CYS A 53 -0.54 -10.37 -5.45
N ALA A 54 -0.27 -9.08 -5.61
CA ALA A 54 -1.03 -8.21 -6.50
C ALA A 54 -1.01 -8.69 -7.96
N GLN A 55 0.16 -9.13 -8.44
CA GLN A 55 0.31 -9.70 -9.77
C GLN A 55 -0.51 -10.99 -9.95
N LYS A 56 -0.53 -11.88 -8.95
CA LYS A 56 -1.38 -13.09 -8.97
C LYS A 56 -2.87 -12.76 -9.00
N LEU A 57 -3.27 -11.68 -8.32
CA LEU A 57 -4.65 -11.18 -8.29
C LEU A 57 -5.02 -10.34 -9.54
N GLY A 58 -4.09 -10.12 -10.47
CA GLY A 58 -4.29 -9.30 -11.66
C GLY A 58 -4.49 -7.81 -11.37
N ILE A 59 -3.95 -7.31 -10.25
CA ILE A 59 -4.06 -5.91 -9.83
C ILE A 59 -2.83 -5.13 -10.32
N GLU A 60 -3.05 -3.91 -10.81
CA GLU A 60 -1.97 -3.00 -11.20
C GLU A 60 -1.03 -2.72 -10.02
N VAL A 61 0.29 -2.73 -10.28
CA VAL A 61 1.32 -2.47 -9.27
C VAL A 61 2.15 -1.25 -9.65
N TRP A 62 2.33 -0.34 -8.71
CA TRP A 62 3.20 0.83 -8.84
C TRP A 62 4.26 0.85 -7.73
N GLN A 63 5.52 1.06 -8.11
CA GLN A 63 6.68 1.05 -7.20
C GLN A 63 7.45 2.38 -7.25
N PRO A 64 6.85 3.50 -6.79
CA PRO A 64 7.51 4.79 -6.86
C PRO A 64 8.71 4.85 -5.91
N SER A 65 9.81 5.46 -6.38
CA SER A 65 10.95 5.79 -5.52
C SER A 65 10.59 6.87 -4.49
N SER A 66 9.67 7.79 -4.83
CA SER A 66 9.18 8.87 -3.97
C SER A 66 7.69 9.15 -4.20
N LEU A 67 6.98 9.55 -3.14
CA LEU A 67 5.58 10.02 -3.18
C LEU A 67 5.44 11.55 -3.05
N LYS A 68 6.57 12.29 -3.04
CA LYS A 68 6.58 13.73 -2.74
C LYS A 68 6.32 14.63 -3.95
N SER A 69 6.29 14.08 -5.16
CA SER A 69 6.21 14.88 -6.38
C SER A 69 4.77 15.03 -6.87
N ASP A 70 4.51 16.10 -7.63
CA ASP A 70 3.18 16.34 -8.21
C ASP A 70 2.81 15.24 -9.20
N GLU A 71 3.78 14.62 -9.86
CA GLU A 71 3.55 13.47 -10.74
C GLU A 71 2.99 12.28 -9.96
N ALA A 72 3.49 12.02 -8.74
CA ALA A 72 2.97 10.96 -7.88
C ALA A 72 1.52 11.23 -7.46
N VAL A 73 1.22 12.47 -7.09
CA VAL A 73 -0.15 12.91 -6.73
C VAL A 73 -1.09 12.76 -7.92
N ASN A 74 -0.68 13.29 -9.08
CA ASN A 74 -1.48 13.24 -10.30
C ASN A 74 -1.68 11.81 -10.81
N PHE A 75 -0.69 10.93 -10.64
CA PHE A 75 -0.84 9.52 -10.96
C PHE A 75 -1.91 8.85 -10.10
N LEU A 76 -1.82 8.98 -8.77
CA LEU A 76 -2.77 8.37 -7.85
C LEU A 76 -4.19 8.92 -8.00
N LYS A 77 -4.35 10.22 -8.30
CA LYS A 77 -5.66 10.85 -8.53
C LYS A 77 -6.45 10.22 -9.69
N LYS A 78 -5.76 9.70 -10.72
CA LYS A 78 -6.42 9.05 -11.88
C LYS A 78 -7.24 7.82 -11.50
N PHE A 79 -6.92 7.19 -10.38
CA PHE A 79 -7.64 6.00 -9.90
C PHE A 79 -8.94 6.36 -9.17
N GLU A 80 -9.13 7.64 -8.84
CA GLU A 80 -10.29 8.18 -8.11
C GLU A 80 -10.63 7.38 -6.83
N PRO A 81 -9.65 7.14 -5.94
CA PRO A 81 -9.86 6.29 -4.79
C PRO A 81 -10.86 6.91 -3.80
N ASP A 82 -11.72 6.07 -3.25
CA ASP A 82 -12.51 6.42 -2.08
C ASP A 82 -11.67 6.24 -0.81
N ILE A 83 -10.81 5.20 -0.78
CA ILE A 83 -9.96 4.85 0.36
C ILE A 83 -8.53 4.57 -0.08
N ILE A 84 -7.55 5.01 0.72
CA ILE A 84 -6.18 4.49 0.68
C ILE A 84 -5.95 3.65 1.93
N LEU A 85 -5.75 2.34 1.78
CA LEU A 85 -5.45 1.45 2.90
C LEU A 85 -3.95 1.17 2.97
N VAL A 86 -3.32 1.58 4.07
CA VAL A 86 -1.88 1.43 4.31
C VAL A 86 -1.64 0.31 5.32
N VAL A 87 -0.82 -0.68 4.96
CA VAL A 87 -0.40 -1.78 5.84
C VAL A 87 1.10 -1.98 5.67
N ALA A 88 1.89 -1.61 6.69
CA ALA A 88 3.36 -1.75 6.68
C ALA A 88 4.07 -1.31 5.37
N TYR A 89 3.69 -0.16 4.79
CA TYR A 89 4.26 0.33 3.53
C TYR A 89 5.74 0.76 3.66
N GLY A 90 6.12 1.35 4.80
CA GLY A 90 7.52 1.68 5.10
C GLY A 90 8.06 2.95 4.44
N LYS A 91 7.21 3.80 3.83
CA LYS A 91 7.53 5.19 3.47
C LYS A 91 6.53 6.14 4.14
N ILE A 92 6.97 7.36 4.39
CA ILE A 92 6.10 8.44 4.87
C ILE A 92 5.20 8.88 3.71
N LEU A 93 3.89 8.97 3.96
CA LEU A 93 2.94 9.58 3.04
C LEU A 93 2.89 11.09 3.32
N PRO A 94 3.19 11.95 2.33
CA PRO A 94 3.00 13.39 2.47
C PRO A 94 1.50 13.74 2.48
N SER A 95 1.15 14.90 3.06
CA SER A 95 -0.24 15.36 3.16
C SER A 95 -0.97 15.36 1.82
N SER A 96 -0.28 15.73 0.74
CA SER A 96 -0.82 15.73 -0.62
C SER A 96 -1.34 14.36 -1.10
N ILE A 97 -0.86 13.25 -0.52
CA ILE A 97 -1.32 11.89 -0.79
C ILE A 97 -2.46 11.50 0.16
N LEU A 98 -2.38 11.93 1.42
CA LEU A 98 -3.42 11.70 2.44
C LEU A 98 -4.75 12.39 2.09
N GLU A 99 -4.70 13.48 1.33
CA GLU A 99 -5.86 14.26 0.88
C GLU A 99 -6.50 13.74 -0.42
N ILE A 100 -5.90 12.73 -1.09
CA ILE A 100 -6.43 12.16 -2.33
C ILE A 100 -7.74 11.38 -2.14
N PRO A 101 -7.86 10.44 -1.18
CA PRO A 101 -9.05 9.60 -1.08
C PRO A 101 -10.28 10.42 -0.68
N LYS A 102 -11.42 10.13 -1.32
CA LYS A 102 -12.68 10.85 -1.05
C LYS A 102 -13.21 10.65 0.37
N VAL A 103 -12.94 9.48 0.97
CA VAL A 103 -13.44 9.10 2.29
C VAL A 103 -12.34 9.20 3.34
N ALA A 104 -11.29 8.38 3.24
CA ALA A 104 -10.21 8.42 4.22
C ALA A 104 -8.92 7.72 3.75
N PRO A 105 -7.75 8.22 4.15
CA PRO A 105 -6.55 7.41 4.29
C PRO A 105 -6.63 6.62 5.62
N LEU A 106 -6.47 5.31 5.56
CA LEU A 106 -6.53 4.41 6.72
C LEU A 106 -5.22 3.66 6.87
N ASN A 107 -4.78 3.46 8.11
CA ASN A 107 -3.61 2.63 8.40
C ASN A 107 -3.95 1.51 9.39
N ILE A 108 -3.54 0.29 9.04
CA ILE A 108 -3.54 -0.83 9.97
C ILE A 108 -2.23 -0.79 10.74
N HIS A 109 -2.33 -0.49 12.02
CA HIS A 109 -1.22 -0.49 12.96
C HIS A 109 -1.32 -1.73 13.86
N PHE A 110 -0.22 -2.47 14.00
CA PHE A 110 -0.21 -3.75 14.73
C PHE A 110 -0.07 -3.57 16.26
N SER A 111 -0.79 -2.60 16.83
CA SER A 111 -0.85 -2.42 18.29
C SER A 111 -2.15 -1.75 18.74
N LEU A 112 -2.41 -1.83 20.04
CA LEU A 112 -3.45 -1.05 20.71
C LEU A 112 -2.96 0.38 20.96
N LEU A 113 -3.26 1.27 20.03
CA LEU A 113 -2.99 2.70 20.16
C LEU A 113 -3.72 3.29 21.40
N PRO A 114 -3.16 4.33 22.05
CA PRO A 114 -1.95 5.06 21.68
C PRO A 114 -0.62 4.38 22.08
N LYS A 115 -0.65 3.18 22.68
CA LYS A 115 0.57 2.44 23.05
C LYS A 115 1.27 1.88 21.81
N TYR A 116 2.61 1.78 21.89
CA TYR A 116 3.45 1.17 20.84
C TYR A 116 3.31 1.81 19.45
N ARG A 117 3.21 3.15 19.39
CA ARG A 117 3.40 3.89 18.13
C ARG A 117 4.82 3.63 17.60
N GLY A 118 4.97 3.67 16.27
CA GLY A 118 6.28 3.56 15.62
C GLY A 118 6.37 2.37 14.68
N ALA A 119 7.59 2.03 14.28
CA ALA A 119 7.84 1.11 13.16
C ALA A 119 7.81 -0.38 13.53
N ALA A 120 8.01 -0.73 14.81
CA ALA A 120 8.13 -2.11 15.29
C ALA A 120 7.33 -2.31 16.58
N PRO A 121 5.98 -2.35 16.51
CA PRO A 121 5.13 -2.58 17.67
C PRO A 121 5.09 -4.02 18.17
N VAL A 122 5.54 -4.99 17.36
CA VAL A 122 5.53 -6.44 17.61
C VAL A 122 6.97 -6.94 17.65
#